data_AF-A0A957TQ55-F1
#
_entry.id   AF-A0A957TQ55-F1
#
_cell.length_a   1.000
_cell.length_b   1.000
_cell.length_c   1.000
_cell.angle_alpha   90.00
_cell.angle_beta   90.00
_cell.angle_gamma   90.00
#
_symmetry.space_group_name_H-M   'P 1'
#
loop_
_entity.id
_entity.type
_entity.pdbx_description
1 polymer ?
#
loop_
_entity_poly.entity_id
_entity_poly.type
_entity_poly.pdbx_seq_one_letter_code
_entity_poly.pdbx_strand_id
1 'polypeptide(L)'
;MPLEHPVLDDRNFEQILEEAKRRIPVHTPEWTNFDVESDPGITLVQIFSFLTDSLLYRANRVPELNRLKFLELLDVPLQPAAAARGLTAIRNDRGPLQALPLSAGVVLSAGNVNFLTQDGLTVLPIEAQVYYKRAIPETDERLPEFQTRFAAVQAAEEANQLETLGDALTPLQVSTLQFYETVTLAAPTPGSANPVVDLGADTIDGLYLALLAPPNVDRAVVRSVLADQVLSIGVVPALTDEVAPLKPQRTTNPREAVPTLICEVPDPTSPVTAPRYRRLRPLAQPDIFNDLGIIQVVLPAAAALESWSFAEPIDEGVGSLPPRLEDERVSGRLVTWLRLRLPVAGEVTTSPTNGVSSSTATAETNSTDATGTPQARITWVGINAARVLQAIPVVNELLGRGNGEPDQELQVATTPVLPDSVRLEVEVAENSWVSWRLTNDLLAAAADDEVFTLDPESGQVRFG
;
A
#
# COMPACT_ATOMS: atom_id res chain seq x y z
N MET A 1 -6.69 15.18 -10.57
CA MET A 1 -7.19 16.03 -11.66
C MET A 1 -6.81 17.47 -11.37
N PRO A 2 -6.39 18.27 -12.37
CA PRO A 2 -6.18 19.69 -12.15
C PRO A 2 -7.49 20.29 -11.63
N LEU A 3 -7.42 21.07 -10.54
CA LEU A 3 -8.58 21.80 -10.06
C LEU A 3 -9.01 22.76 -11.16
N GLU A 4 -10.23 22.59 -11.67
CA GLU A 4 -10.76 23.47 -12.71
C GLU A 4 -10.85 24.90 -12.15
N HIS A 5 -10.14 25.83 -12.80
CA HIS A 5 -10.21 27.23 -12.42
C HIS A 5 -11.61 27.78 -12.78
N PRO A 6 -12.20 28.62 -11.91
CA PRO A 6 -13.47 29.23 -12.23
C PRO A 6 -13.30 30.11 -13.47
N VAL A 7 -14.03 29.78 -14.53
CA VAL A 7 -14.15 30.62 -15.72
C VAL A 7 -14.96 31.84 -15.30
N LEU A 8 -14.38 33.04 -15.39
CA LEU A 8 -15.06 34.28 -15.00
C LEU A 8 -16.17 34.62 -15.99
N ASP A 9 -15.95 34.31 -17.26
CA ASP A 9 -16.88 34.53 -18.37
C ASP A 9 -16.61 33.50 -19.47
N ASP A 10 -17.63 32.74 -19.85
CA ASP A 10 -17.54 31.62 -20.81
C ASP A 10 -17.98 32.01 -22.24
N ARG A 11 -18.27 33.29 -22.47
CA ARG A 11 -18.72 33.78 -23.79
C ARG A 11 -17.63 33.66 -24.84
N ASN A 12 -18.00 33.12 -26.01
CA ASN A 12 -17.13 33.06 -27.19
C ASN A 12 -17.38 34.21 -28.17
N PHE A 13 -16.49 34.37 -29.15
CA PHE A 13 -16.58 35.39 -30.20
C PHE A 13 -17.98 35.53 -30.84
N GLU A 14 -18.60 34.42 -31.24
CA GLU A 14 -19.91 34.42 -31.92
C GLU A 14 -21.00 34.95 -31.00
N GLN A 15 -21.01 34.52 -29.74
CA GLN A 15 -21.97 34.99 -28.74
C GLN A 15 -21.82 36.49 -28.47
N ILE A 16 -20.60 36.99 -28.41
CA ILE A 16 -20.29 38.42 -28.24
C ILE A 16 -20.75 39.22 -29.47
N LEU A 17 -20.50 38.70 -30.68
CA LEU A 17 -20.91 39.34 -31.92
C LEU A 17 -22.44 39.40 -32.05
N GLU A 18 -23.14 38.30 -31.76
CA GLU A 18 -24.60 38.24 -31.79
C GLU A 18 -25.25 39.09 -30.68
N GLU A 19 -24.61 39.19 -29.51
CA GLU A 19 -25.02 40.14 -28.48
C GLU A 19 -24.85 41.59 -28.95
N ALA A 20 -23.72 41.93 -29.57
CA ALA A 20 -23.47 43.27 -30.10
C ALA A 20 -24.48 43.65 -31.20
N LYS A 21 -24.75 42.73 -32.15
CA LYS A 21 -25.77 42.92 -33.20
C LYS A 21 -27.16 43.17 -32.62
N ARG A 22 -27.58 42.41 -31.60
CA ARG A 22 -28.87 42.60 -30.93
C ARG A 22 -29.04 43.98 -30.28
N ARG A 23 -27.93 44.65 -29.94
CA ARG A 23 -27.93 45.98 -29.33
C ARG A 23 -27.98 47.12 -30.35
N ILE A 24 -27.64 46.88 -31.63
CA ILE A 24 -27.61 47.90 -32.70
C ILE A 24 -28.95 48.65 -32.83
N PRO A 25 -30.13 47.98 -32.93
CA PRO A 25 -31.40 48.68 -33.14
C PRO A 25 -31.81 49.61 -32.00
N VAL A 26 -31.32 49.33 -30.79
CA VAL A 26 -31.63 50.12 -29.58
C VAL A 26 -30.76 51.37 -29.50
N HIS A 27 -29.50 51.29 -29.91
CA HIS A 27 -28.53 52.38 -29.74
C HIS A 27 -28.32 53.22 -31.00
N THR A 28 -28.53 52.66 -32.18
CA THR A 28 -28.37 53.33 -33.48
C THR A 28 -29.55 52.98 -34.39
N PRO A 29 -30.78 53.48 -34.08
CA PRO A 29 -31.97 53.18 -34.87
C PRO A 29 -31.90 53.67 -36.33
N GLU A 30 -31.00 54.62 -36.63
CA GLU A 30 -30.71 55.12 -37.97
C GLU A 30 -29.94 54.13 -38.85
N TRP A 31 -29.29 53.12 -38.26
CA TRP A 31 -28.55 52.09 -38.99
C TRP A 31 -29.47 50.89 -39.23
N THR A 32 -29.95 50.73 -40.47
CA THR A 32 -30.98 49.75 -40.83
C THR A 32 -30.47 48.55 -41.64
N ASN A 33 -29.29 48.66 -42.27
CA ASN A 33 -28.74 47.64 -43.16
C ASN A 33 -27.57 46.88 -42.52
N PHE A 34 -27.73 46.38 -41.30
CA PHE A 34 -26.69 45.64 -40.56
C PHE A 34 -26.78 44.11 -40.73
N ASP A 35 -27.73 43.61 -41.52
CA ASP A 35 -27.85 42.18 -41.88
C ASP A 35 -26.90 41.76 -43.01
N VAL A 36 -26.19 42.71 -43.63
CA VAL A 36 -25.25 42.46 -44.72
C VAL A 36 -23.83 42.29 -44.16
N GLU A 37 -23.25 41.10 -44.32
CA GLU A 37 -21.90 40.78 -43.79
C GLU A 37 -20.78 41.65 -44.39
N SER A 38 -20.99 42.23 -45.58
CA SER A 38 -20.04 43.13 -46.23
C SER A 38 -20.11 44.59 -45.76
N ASP A 39 -20.93 44.90 -44.75
CA ASP A 39 -21.01 46.26 -44.21
C ASP A 39 -19.74 46.63 -43.41
N PRO A 40 -19.10 47.79 -43.69
CA PRO A 40 -17.91 48.23 -42.97
C PRO A 40 -18.15 48.44 -41.46
N GLY A 41 -19.37 48.81 -41.05
CA GLY A 41 -19.75 48.94 -39.65
C GLY A 41 -19.81 47.57 -38.96
N ILE A 42 -20.36 46.55 -39.61
CA ILE A 42 -20.34 45.17 -39.10
C ILE A 42 -18.92 44.62 -38.99
N THR A 43 -18.03 44.98 -39.92
CA THR A 43 -16.60 44.65 -39.83
C THR A 43 -15.95 45.25 -38.56
N LEU A 44 -16.30 46.49 -38.21
CA LEU A 44 -15.83 47.10 -36.95
C LEU A 44 -16.39 46.38 -35.73
N VAL A 45 -17.67 46.01 -35.74
CA VAL A 45 -18.28 45.22 -34.65
C VAL A 45 -17.56 43.88 -34.49
N GLN A 46 -17.26 43.18 -35.58
CA GLN A 46 -16.47 41.94 -35.56
C GLN A 46 -15.07 42.16 -34.95
N ILE A 47 -14.37 43.25 -35.31
CA ILE A 47 -13.06 43.58 -34.70
C ILE A 47 -13.21 43.80 -33.20
N PHE A 48 -14.22 44.55 -32.75
CA PHE A 48 -14.45 44.79 -31.32
C PHE A 48 -14.86 43.52 -30.57
N SER A 49 -15.65 42.63 -31.17
CA SER A 49 -15.96 41.31 -30.63
C SER A 49 -14.71 40.46 -30.48
N PHE A 50 -13.80 40.47 -31.47
CA PHE A 50 -12.52 39.76 -31.41
C PHE A 50 -11.59 40.31 -30.32
N LEU A 51 -11.51 41.64 -30.17
CA LEU A 51 -10.74 42.27 -29.10
C LEU A 51 -11.31 41.92 -27.72
N THR A 52 -12.64 41.88 -27.60
CA THR A 52 -13.32 41.52 -26.35
C THR A 52 -13.07 40.07 -25.99
N ASP A 53 -13.21 39.14 -26.93
CA ASP A 53 -12.89 37.72 -26.77
C ASP A 53 -11.43 37.53 -26.31
N SER A 54 -10.50 38.27 -26.93
CA SER A 54 -9.08 38.27 -26.53
C SER A 54 -8.86 38.78 -25.10
N LEU A 55 -9.64 39.77 -24.64
CA LEU A 55 -9.58 40.28 -23.27
C LEU A 55 -10.18 39.30 -22.26
N LEU A 56 -11.31 38.66 -22.61
CA LEU A 56 -11.95 37.65 -21.78
C LEU A 56 -11.02 36.44 -21.58
N TYR A 57 -10.35 35.99 -22.64
CA TYR A 57 -9.32 34.96 -22.54
C TYR A 57 -8.21 35.31 -21.52
N ARG A 58 -7.74 36.56 -21.52
CA ARG A 58 -6.73 37.02 -20.54
C ARG A 58 -7.30 37.13 -19.13
N ALA A 59 -8.53 37.63 -18.99
CA ALA A 59 -9.21 37.75 -17.70
C ALA A 59 -9.41 36.37 -17.04
N ASN A 60 -9.80 35.36 -17.81
CA ASN A 60 -9.97 33.98 -17.34
C ASN A 60 -8.67 33.34 -16.85
N ARG A 61 -7.48 33.90 -17.15
CA ARG A 61 -6.18 33.46 -16.64
C ARG A 61 -5.73 34.15 -15.34
N VAL A 62 -6.38 35.25 -14.96
CA VAL A 62 -6.05 36.00 -13.74
C VAL A 62 -6.20 35.15 -12.46
N PRO A 63 -7.27 34.32 -12.29
CA PRO A 63 -7.41 33.48 -11.11
C PRO A 63 -6.24 32.52 -10.88
N GLU A 64 -5.72 31.90 -11.95
CA GLU A 64 -4.58 30.98 -11.88
C GLU A 64 -3.28 31.70 -11.51
N LEU A 65 -3.01 32.85 -12.13
CA LEU A 65 -1.83 33.68 -11.81
C LEU A 65 -1.84 34.16 -10.36
N ASN A 66 -3.00 34.64 -9.89
CA ASN A 66 -3.15 35.07 -8.51
C ASN A 66 -2.91 33.90 -7.54
N ARG A 67 -3.46 32.71 -7.84
CA ARG A 67 -3.24 31.51 -7.03
C ARG A 67 -1.77 31.13 -6.94
N LEU A 68 -1.05 31.08 -8.06
CA LEU A 68 0.39 30.80 -8.06
C LEU A 68 1.14 31.83 -7.23
N LYS A 69 0.81 33.12 -7.37
CA LYS A 69 1.44 34.18 -6.58
C LYS A 69 1.12 34.07 -5.08
N PHE A 70 -0.09 33.68 -4.71
CA PHE A 70 -0.43 33.41 -3.31
C PHE A 70 0.35 32.21 -2.75
N LEU A 71 0.53 31.14 -3.53
CA LEU A 71 1.35 29.99 -3.12
C LEU A 71 2.82 30.40 -2.93
N GLU A 72 3.38 31.21 -3.82
CA GLU A 72 4.72 31.78 -3.66
C GLU A 72 4.83 32.68 -2.43
N LEU A 73 3.85 33.54 -2.16
CA LEU A 73 3.84 34.41 -0.98
C LEU A 73 3.68 33.63 0.34
N LEU A 74 3.01 32.47 0.29
CA LEU A 74 2.90 31.54 1.40
C LEU A 74 4.12 30.60 1.53
N ASP A 75 5.13 30.78 0.68
CA ASP A 75 6.33 29.95 0.63
C ASP A 75 6.00 28.44 0.50
N VAL A 76 4.99 28.13 -0.33
CA VAL A 76 4.59 26.76 -0.66
C VAL A 76 5.24 26.37 -1.99
N PRO A 77 6.38 25.66 -1.99
CA PRO A 77 7.07 25.28 -3.22
C PRO A 77 6.30 24.20 -3.99
N LEU A 78 6.63 24.07 -5.28
CA LEU A 78 6.28 22.86 -6.03
C LEU A 78 7.02 21.67 -5.41
N GLN A 79 6.30 20.59 -5.12
CA GLN A 79 6.93 19.37 -4.65
C GLN A 79 7.87 18.82 -5.75
N PRO A 80 9.10 18.44 -5.40
CA PRO A 80 10.02 17.86 -6.36
C PRO A 80 9.50 16.51 -6.86
N ALA A 81 10.05 16.04 -7.98
CA ALA A 81 9.78 14.68 -8.45
C ALA A 81 10.21 13.68 -7.36
N ALA A 82 9.28 12.83 -6.92
CA ALA A 82 9.56 11.81 -5.92
C ALA A 82 10.02 10.51 -6.60
N ALA A 83 11.01 9.84 -6.00
CA ALA A 83 11.45 8.53 -6.45
C ALA A 83 10.30 7.52 -6.37
N ALA A 84 10.15 6.70 -7.41
CA ALA A 84 9.14 5.65 -7.42
C ALA A 84 9.41 4.63 -6.31
N ARG A 85 8.36 4.25 -5.58
CA ARG A 85 8.42 3.27 -4.49
C ARG A 85 7.57 2.07 -4.82
N GLY A 86 7.93 0.91 -4.30
CA GLY A 86 7.18 -0.32 -4.53
C GLY A 86 7.51 -1.41 -3.53
N LEU A 87 6.81 -2.54 -3.68
CA LEU A 87 7.15 -3.81 -3.04
C LEU A 87 7.58 -4.80 -4.12
N THR A 88 8.57 -5.63 -3.79
CA THR A 88 8.98 -6.77 -4.61
C THR A 88 8.92 -8.04 -3.77
N ALA A 89 8.68 -9.17 -4.41
CA ALA A 89 8.69 -10.48 -3.77
C ALA A 89 9.75 -11.37 -4.44
N ILE A 90 10.64 -11.96 -3.64
CA ILE A 90 11.75 -12.77 -4.13
C ILE A 90 11.41 -14.25 -3.97
N ARG A 91 11.49 -15.00 -5.08
CA ARG A 91 11.25 -16.45 -5.07
C ARG A 91 12.56 -17.22 -5.16
N ASN A 92 12.62 -18.36 -4.48
CA ASN A 92 13.76 -19.27 -4.50
C ASN A 92 13.42 -20.56 -5.27
N ASP A 93 13.10 -20.44 -6.56
CA ASP A 93 12.57 -21.55 -7.36
C ASP A 93 13.60 -22.66 -7.64
N ARG A 94 14.90 -22.32 -7.67
CA ARG A 94 15.99 -23.24 -8.05
C ARG A 94 17.18 -23.24 -7.09
N GLY A 95 17.11 -22.52 -5.98
CA GLY A 95 18.21 -22.47 -5.02
C GLY A 95 18.15 -23.59 -3.97
N PRO A 96 19.12 -23.59 -3.05
CA PRO A 96 19.17 -24.57 -1.97
C PRO A 96 17.96 -24.46 -1.04
N LEU A 97 17.57 -25.59 -0.44
CA LEU A 97 16.56 -25.68 0.62
C LEU A 97 17.12 -25.16 1.96
N GLN A 98 17.48 -23.88 1.99
CA GLN A 98 17.96 -23.18 3.18
C GLN A 98 17.44 -21.75 3.19
N ALA A 99 17.39 -21.16 4.38
CA ALA A 99 17.10 -19.74 4.55
C ALA A 99 18.27 -18.91 4.00
N LEU A 100 18.00 -18.03 3.02
CA LEU A 100 19.03 -17.19 2.39
C LEU A 100 18.90 -15.74 2.88
N PRO A 101 19.78 -15.26 3.76
CA PRO A 101 19.76 -13.86 4.18
C PRO A 101 20.21 -12.94 3.03
N LEU A 102 19.42 -11.89 2.80
CA LEU A 102 19.69 -10.83 1.84
C LEU A 102 19.76 -9.51 2.59
N SER A 103 20.86 -8.77 2.40
CA SER A 103 21.01 -7.44 2.98
C SER A 103 20.15 -6.41 2.25
N ALA A 104 19.88 -5.28 2.90
CA ALA A 104 19.37 -4.10 2.19
C ALA A 104 20.42 -3.60 1.16
N GLY A 105 19.99 -2.78 0.21
CA GLY A 105 20.88 -2.20 -0.80
C GLY A 105 21.14 -3.10 -2.02
N VAL A 106 20.33 -4.13 -2.24
CA VAL A 106 20.43 -4.96 -3.44
C VAL A 106 19.78 -4.24 -4.62
N VAL A 107 20.51 -4.16 -5.73
CA VAL A 107 20.02 -3.54 -6.96
C VAL A 107 19.17 -4.55 -7.73
N LEU A 108 17.96 -4.14 -8.05
CA LEU A 108 17.00 -4.86 -8.88
C LEU A 108 16.69 -4.01 -10.12
N SER A 109 16.35 -4.65 -11.23
CA SER A 109 16.02 -3.95 -12.47
C SER A 109 14.65 -4.35 -12.97
N ALA A 110 13.84 -3.35 -13.32
CA ALA A 110 12.57 -3.51 -14.03
C ALA A 110 12.70 -2.84 -15.41
N GLY A 111 13.01 -3.64 -16.43
CA GLY A 111 13.40 -3.11 -17.74
C GLY A 111 14.69 -2.30 -17.64
N ASN A 112 14.65 -1.01 -18.02
CA ASN A 112 15.79 -0.09 -17.94
C ASN A 112 15.82 0.75 -16.65
N VAL A 113 14.89 0.51 -15.72
CA VAL A 113 14.79 1.26 -14.46
C VAL A 113 15.36 0.42 -13.33
N ASN A 114 16.31 1.00 -12.58
CA ASN A 114 16.91 0.37 -11.43
C ASN A 114 16.20 0.76 -10.14
N PHE A 115 16.12 -0.21 -9.24
CA PHE A 115 15.54 -0.12 -7.92
C PHE A 115 16.53 -0.66 -6.89
N LEU A 116 16.50 -0.11 -5.70
CA LEU A 116 17.32 -0.53 -4.56
C LEU A 116 16.41 -1.09 -3.47
N THR A 117 16.74 -2.25 -2.91
CA THR A 117 16.01 -2.76 -1.74
C THR A 117 16.29 -1.89 -0.52
N GLN A 118 15.24 -1.48 0.19
CA GLN A 118 15.36 -0.70 1.43
C GLN A 118 15.51 -1.59 2.67
N ASP A 119 14.92 -2.78 2.61
CA ASP A 119 14.92 -3.73 3.73
C ASP A 119 15.83 -4.93 3.45
N GLY A 120 16.49 -5.41 4.49
CA GLY A 120 17.04 -6.77 4.49
C GLY A 120 15.93 -7.78 4.76
N LEU A 121 16.04 -8.96 4.15
CA LEU A 121 15.11 -10.07 4.38
C LEU A 121 15.82 -11.41 4.32
N THR A 122 15.20 -12.42 4.92
CA THR A 122 15.58 -13.81 4.71
C THR A 122 14.65 -14.41 3.67
N VAL A 123 15.21 -14.79 2.51
CA VAL A 123 14.45 -15.47 1.46
C VAL A 123 14.29 -16.93 1.86
N LEU A 124 13.06 -17.32 2.18
CA LEU A 124 12.73 -18.68 2.59
C LEU A 124 12.36 -19.52 1.35
N PRO A 125 12.73 -20.82 1.30
CA PRO A 125 12.49 -21.70 0.16
C PRO A 125 11.04 -22.22 0.17
N ILE A 126 10.08 -21.31 0.12
CA ILE A 126 8.63 -21.60 0.13
C ILE A 126 7.89 -20.70 -0.84
N GLU A 127 6.71 -21.17 -1.27
CA GLU A 127 5.74 -20.39 -2.02
C GLU A 127 4.59 -19.98 -1.09
N ALA A 128 3.93 -18.86 -1.38
CA ALA A 128 2.69 -18.49 -0.70
C ALA A 128 1.55 -18.30 -1.70
N GLN A 129 0.38 -18.81 -1.34
CA GLN A 129 -0.88 -18.51 -2.01
C GLN A 129 -1.86 -17.99 -0.98
N VAL A 130 -2.62 -16.95 -1.35
CA VAL A 130 -3.51 -16.23 -0.44
C VAL A 130 -4.94 -16.60 -0.75
N TYR A 131 -5.65 -17.05 0.29
CA TYR A 131 -7.04 -17.45 0.23
C TYR A 131 -7.86 -16.65 1.23
N TYR A 132 -9.15 -16.52 0.98
CA TYR A 132 -10.10 -16.01 1.95
C TYR A 132 -11.44 -16.70 1.77
N LYS A 133 -12.21 -16.74 2.85
CA LYS A 133 -13.57 -17.26 2.84
C LYS A 133 -14.50 -16.10 2.49
N ARG A 134 -15.14 -16.16 1.32
CA ARG A 134 -16.17 -15.20 0.94
C ARG A 134 -17.53 -15.75 1.32
N ALA A 135 -18.32 -14.99 2.07
CA ALA A 135 -19.68 -15.37 2.40
C ALA A 135 -20.53 -15.44 1.12
N ILE A 136 -21.34 -16.49 0.99
CA ILE A 136 -22.31 -16.57 -0.10
C ILE A 136 -23.51 -15.70 0.29
N PRO A 137 -23.86 -14.66 -0.50
CA PRO A 137 -24.97 -13.78 -0.17
C PRO A 137 -26.31 -14.51 -0.28
N GLU A 138 -27.30 -14.06 0.49
CA GLU A 138 -28.64 -14.66 0.49
C GLU A 138 -29.34 -14.60 -0.89
N THR A 139 -28.89 -13.69 -1.76
CA THR A 139 -29.40 -13.50 -3.11
C THR A 139 -28.79 -14.44 -4.16
N ASP A 140 -27.81 -15.29 -3.81
CA ASP A 140 -27.19 -16.22 -4.76
C ASP A 140 -28.17 -17.35 -5.14
N GLU A 141 -28.33 -17.59 -6.44
CA GLU A 141 -29.23 -18.64 -6.99
C GLU A 141 -28.84 -20.05 -6.53
N ARG A 142 -27.56 -20.27 -6.16
CA ARG A 142 -27.03 -21.57 -5.71
C ARG A 142 -27.35 -21.87 -4.25
N LEU A 143 -27.79 -20.88 -3.46
CA LEU A 143 -28.01 -21.03 -2.02
C LEU A 143 -28.99 -22.15 -1.63
N PRO A 144 -30.16 -22.33 -2.30
CA PRO A 144 -31.09 -23.41 -1.98
C PRO A 144 -30.50 -24.80 -2.18
N GLU A 145 -29.61 -24.96 -3.15
CA GLU A 145 -28.91 -26.22 -3.40
C GLU A 145 -27.95 -26.55 -2.25
N PHE A 146 -27.17 -25.55 -1.79
CA PHE A 146 -26.28 -25.72 -0.63
C PHE A 146 -27.04 -26.07 0.66
N GLN A 147 -28.18 -25.40 0.91
CA GLN A 147 -29.04 -25.71 2.06
C GLN A 147 -29.59 -27.14 2.00
N THR A 148 -30.05 -27.58 0.83
CA THR A 148 -30.56 -28.94 0.63
C THR A 148 -29.46 -29.97 0.86
N ARG A 149 -28.26 -29.72 0.34
CA ARG A 149 -27.11 -30.61 0.53
C ARG A 149 -26.67 -30.67 1.99
N PHE A 150 -26.66 -29.55 2.70
CA PHE A 150 -26.37 -29.50 4.13
C PHE A 150 -27.41 -30.26 4.96
N ALA A 151 -28.71 -30.06 4.68
CA ALA A 151 -29.78 -30.80 5.36
C ALA A 151 -29.68 -32.32 5.15
N ALA A 152 -29.28 -32.75 3.95
CA ALA A 152 -29.04 -34.17 3.67
C ALA A 152 -27.87 -34.75 4.48
N VAL A 153 -26.77 -33.98 4.66
CA VAL A 153 -25.63 -34.37 5.50
C VAL A 153 -26.05 -34.45 6.97
N GLN A 154 -26.77 -33.46 7.49
CA GLN A 154 -27.29 -33.50 8.86
C GLN A 154 -28.18 -34.71 9.11
N ALA A 155 -29.12 -34.99 8.20
CA ALA A 155 -30.00 -36.15 8.34
C ALA A 155 -29.23 -37.48 8.33
N ALA A 156 -28.14 -37.58 7.56
CA ALA A 156 -27.28 -38.75 7.55
C ALA A 156 -26.47 -38.90 8.85
N GLU A 157 -25.94 -37.80 9.40
CA GLU A 157 -25.24 -37.80 10.69
C GLU A 157 -26.19 -38.16 11.85
N GLU A 158 -27.39 -37.61 11.87
CA GLU A 158 -28.42 -37.92 12.85
C GLU A 158 -28.80 -39.41 12.81
N ALA A 159 -28.96 -39.98 11.61
CA ALA A 159 -29.23 -41.40 11.43
C ALA A 159 -28.08 -42.28 11.95
N ASN A 160 -26.83 -41.93 11.64
CA ASN A 160 -25.64 -42.64 12.14
C ASN A 160 -25.52 -42.54 13.68
N GLN A 161 -25.84 -41.40 14.28
CA GLN A 161 -25.82 -41.21 15.73
C GLN A 161 -26.93 -42.01 16.41
N LEU A 162 -28.13 -42.09 15.82
CA LEU A 162 -29.22 -42.93 16.30
C LEU A 162 -28.81 -44.41 16.39
N GLU A 163 -28.11 -44.91 15.37
CA GLU A 163 -27.60 -46.28 15.35
C GLU A 163 -26.50 -46.53 16.40
N THR A 164 -25.73 -45.49 16.76
CA THR A 164 -24.53 -45.62 17.61
C THR A 164 -24.79 -45.33 19.10
N LEU A 165 -25.71 -44.41 19.42
CA LEU A 165 -25.92 -43.87 20.78
C LEU A 165 -27.34 -44.09 21.36
N GLY A 166 -28.30 -44.62 20.57
CA GLY A 166 -29.69 -44.82 21.02
C GLY A 166 -30.42 -43.51 21.36
N ASP A 167 -31.37 -43.54 22.30
CA ASP A 167 -32.27 -42.41 22.68
C ASP A 167 -31.55 -41.15 23.24
N ALA A 168 -30.23 -41.19 23.42
CA ALA A 168 -29.43 -40.05 23.89
C ALA A 168 -28.96 -39.18 22.72
N LEU A 169 -29.90 -38.71 21.89
CA LEU A 169 -29.61 -37.74 20.83
C LEU A 169 -29.42 -36.36 21.44
N THR A 170 -28.25 -35.77 21.23
CA THR A 170 -28.05 -34.32 21.45
C THR A 170 -28.09 -33.70 20.07
N PRO A 171 -29.20 -33.03 19.66
CA PRO A 171 -29.25 -32.41 18.35
C PRO A 171 -28.13 -31.38 18.22
N LEU A 172 -27.42 -31.39 17.09
CA LEU A 172 -26.43 -30.37 16.76
C LEU A 172 -27.12 -29.01 16.75
N GLN A 173 -26.90 -28.20 17.79
CA GLN A 173 -27.43 -26.85 17.86
C GLN A 173 -26.63 -25.96 16.90
N VAL A 174 -27.06 -25.89 15.65
CA VAL A 174 -26.56 -24.90 14.69
C VAL A 174 -27.23 -23.57 15.00
N SER A 175 -26.54 -22.70 15.74
CA SER A 175 -27.09 -21.39 16.13
C SER A 175 -27.17 -20.40 14.97
N THR A 176 -26.28 -20.51 13.98
CA THR A 176 -26.25 -19.70 12.75
C THR A 176 -25.49 -20.43 11.64
N LEU A 177 -26.15 -20.73 10.52
CA LEU A 177 -25.53 -21.36 9.34
C LEU A 177 -25.14 -20.28 8.33
N GLN A 178 -23.86 -20.22 7.97
CA GLN A 178 -23.36 -19.32 6.93
C GLN A 178 -22.51 -20.11 5.94
N PHE A 179 -22.91 -20.11 4.68
CA PHE A 179 -22.13 -20.74 3.61
C PHE A 179 -21.04 -19.80 3.12
N TYR A 180 -19.92 -20.39 2.72
CA TYR A 180 -18.80 -19.65 2.15
C TYR A 180 -18.26 -20.37 0.91
N GLU A 181 -17.54 -19.62 0.10
CA GLU A 181 -16.70 -20.15 -0.96
C GLU A 181 -15.24 -19.75 -0.71
N THR A 182 -14.31 -20.66 -0.99
CA THR A 182 -12.87 -20.40 -0.92
C THR A 182 -12.45 -19.64 -2.17
N VAL A 183 -11.97 -18.41 -2.00
CA VAL A 183 -11.50 -17.57 -3.12
C VAL A 183 -10.01 -17.29 -2.97
N THR A 184 -9.27 -17.37 -4.08
CA THR A 184 -7.87 -16.97 -4.14
C THR A 184 -7.75 -15.48 -4.41
N LEU A 185 -6.95 -14.76 -3.61
CA LEU A 185 -6.52 -13.40 -3.95
C LEU A 185 -5.41 -13.50 -5.01
N ALA A 186 -5.77 -13.25 -6.27
CA ALA A 186 -4.83 -13.29 -7.38
C ALA A 186 -3.76 -12.18 -7.27
N ALA A 187 -2.57 -12.44 -7.83
CA ALA A 187 -1.56 -11.39 -7.94
C ALA A 187 -1.97 -10.34 -8.99
N PRO A 188 -1.69 -9.04 -8.76
CA PRO A 188 -1.97 -8.00 -9.75
C PRO A 188 -1.16 -8.27 -11.02
N THR A 189 -1.83 -8.26 -12.17
CA THR A 189 -1.23 -8.51 -13.48
C THR A 189 -1.27 -7.23 -14.32
N PRO A 190 -0.20 -6.89 -15.07
CA PRO A 190 -0.22 -5.75 -15.97
C PRO A 190 -1.38 -5.84 -16.98
N GLY A 191 -2.20 -4.79 -17.06
CA GLY A 191 -3.32 -4.70 -18.00
C GLY A 191 -4.68 -5.18 -17.48
N SER A 192 -4.74 -5.74 -16.26
CA SER A 192 -6.00 -6.01 -15.55
C SER A 192 -6.18 -5.05 -14.37
N ALA A 193 -7.43 -4.78 -13.98
CA ALA A 193 -7.71 -4.07 -12.74
C ALA A 193 -7.11 -4.85 -11.55
N ASN A 194 -6.51 -4.10 -10.62
CA ASN A 194 -5.98 -4.68 -9.39
C ASN A 194 -7.11 -5.35 -8.61
N PRO A 195 -6.95 -6.60 -8.15
CA PRO A 195 -7.95 -7.23 -7.28
C PRO A 195 -8.01 -6.45 -5.97
N VAL A 196 -9.19 -6.28 -5.39
CA VAL A 196 -9.36 -5.60 -4.11
C VAL A 196 -10.25 -6.46 -3.23
N VAL A 197 -9.82 -6.67 -1.99
CA VAL A 197 -10.58 -7.38 -0.96
C VAL A 197 -10.64 -6.51 0.29
N ASP A 198 -11.84 -6.29 0.80
CA ASP A 198 -12.05 -5.66 2.10
C ASP A 198 -12.07 -6.73 3.21
N LEU A 199 -11.11 -6.66 4.14
CA LEU A 199 -11.04 -7.62 5.24
C LEU A 199 -12.25 -7.58 6.19
N GLY A 200 -12.92 -6.43 6.32
CA GLY A 200 -14.07 -6.28 7.20
C GLY A 200 -15.37 -6.75 6.55
N ALA A 201 -15.54 -6.53 5.25
CA ALA A 201 -16.79 -6.79 4.54
C ALA A 201 -16.78 -8.07 3.69
N ASP A 202 -15.67 -8.39 3.01
CA ASP A 202 -15.62 -9.46 2.01
C ASP A 202 -15.13 -10.80 2.58
N THR A 203 -14.53 -10.80 3.78
CA THR A 203 -13.86 -11.99 4.34
C THR A 203 -14.52 -12.47 5.62
N ILE A 204 -14.61 -13.79 5.79
CA ILE A 204 -14.92 -14.45 7.06
C ILE A 204 -13.60 -14.78 7.75
N ASP A 205 -13.39 -14.22 8.95
CA ASP A 205 -12.22 -14.42 9.82
C ASP A 205 -10.85 -13.92 9.31
N GLY A 206 -10.79 -13.30 8.12
CA GLY A 206 -9.58 -12.68 7.55
C GLY A 206 -8.99 -13.40 6.33
N LEU A 207 -7.72 -13.10 6.03
CA LEU A 207 -6.94 -13.75 4.96
C LEU A 207 -6.15 -14.93 5.50
N TYR A 208 -6.03 -15.96 4.68
CA TYR A 208 -5.29 -17.18 4.96
C TYR A 208 -4.19 -17.37 3.91
N LEU A 209 -2.93 -17.23 4.32
CA LEU A 209 -1.77 -17.50 3.48
C LEU A 209 -1.39 -18.98 3.66
N ALA A 210 -1.55 -19.77 2.60
CA ALA A 210 -1.02 -21.12 2.53
C ALA A 210 0.48 -21.04 2.23
N LEU A 211 1.33 -21.45 3.19
CA LEU A 211 2.76 -21.61 2.94
C LEU A 211 3.01 -22.99 2.36
N LEU A 212 3.55 -23.03 1.16
CA LEU A 212 3.71 -24.24 0.36
C LEU A 212 5.19 -24.62 0.23
N ALA A 213 5.47 -25.91 0.38
CA ALA A 213 6.78 -26.47 0.08
C ALA A 213 7.05 -26.41 -1.43
N PRO A 214 8.31 -26.31 -1.88
CA PRO A 214 8.67 -26.48 -3.28
C PRO A 214 8.19 -27.84 -3.82
N PRO A 215 7.95 -27.96 -5.13
CA PRO A 215 7.50 -29.22 -5.72
C PRO A 215 8.45 -30.38 -5.41
N ASN A 216 7.89 -31.55 -5.05
CA ASN A 216 8.62 -32.79 -4.75
C ASN A 216 9.56 -32.74 -3.53
N VAL A 217 9.35 -31.81 -2.60
CA VAL A 217 10.11 -31.71 -1.35
C VAL A 217 9.23 -32.12 -0.16
N ASP A 218 9.80 -32.86 0.79
CA ASP A 218 9.10 -33.22 2.03
C ASP A 218 8.86 -31.99 2.90
N ARG A 219 7.59 -31.74 3.24
CA ARG A 219 7.14 -30.68 4.14
C ARG A 219 7.81 -30.70 5.50
N ALA A 220 8.18 -31.87 6.03
CA ALA A 220 8.85 -31.97 7.32
C ALA A 220 10.25 -31.32 7.29
N VAL A 221 10.98 -31.51 6.18
CA VAL A 221 12.28 -30.88 5.95
C VAL A 221 12.12 -29.37 5.76
N VAL A 222 11.07 -28.93 5.06
CA VAL A 222 10.80 -27.48 4.91
C VAL A 222 10.47 -26.85 6.26
N ARG A 223 9.68 -27.50 7.12
CA ARG A 223 9.38 -27.00 8.48
C ARG A 223 10.64 -26.84 9.34
N SER A 224 11.61 -27.73 9.23
CA SER A 224 12.86 -27.58 9.99
C SER A 224 13.72 -26.42 9.49
N VAL A 225 13.67 -26.10 8.20
CA VAL A 225 14.34 -24.91 7.63
C VAL A 225 13.64 -23.61 8.02
N LEU A 226 12.31 -23.62 8.12
CA LEU A 226 11.50 -22.45 8.49
C LEU A 226 11.54 -22.14 9.99
N ALA A 227 11.86 -23.12 10.82
CA ALA A 227 11.87 -22.98 12.27
C ALA A 227 12.75 -21.81 12.72
N ASP A 228 12.19 -20.95 13.57
CA ASP A 228 12.85 -19.80 14.17
C ASP A 228 13.39 -18.75 13.17
N GLN A 229 12.99 -18.84 11.90
CA GLN A 229 13.34 -17.87 10.86
C GLN A 229 12.38 -16.67 10.85
N VAL A 230 12.87 -15.55 10.33
CA VAL A 230 12.03 -14.37 10.10
C VAL A 230 11.38 -14.47 8.72
N LEU A 231 10.05 -14.38 8.69
CA LEU A 231 9.26 -14.27 7.47
C LEU A 231 8.89 -12.80 7.22
N SER A 232 9.26 -12.28 6.05
CA SER A 232 8.84 -10.95 5.58
C SER A 232 7.56 -11.07 4.76
N ILE A 233 6.45 -10.57 5.30
CA ILE A 233 5.13 -10.54 4.66
C ILE A 233 4.89 -9.14 4.10
N GLY A 234 4.80 -9.01 2.78
CA GLY A 234 4.45 -7.74 2.14
C GLY A 234 2.94 -7.58 2.04
N VAL A 235 2.45 -6.39 2.34
CA VAL A 235 1.03 -6.01 2.22
C VAL A 235 0.93 -4.73 1.41
N VAL A 236 0.11 -4.76 0.37
CA VAL A 236 -0.20 -3.59 -0.47
C VAL A 236 -1.66 -3.22 -0.22
N PRO A 237 -1.95 -2.07 0.41
CA PRO A 237 -3.31 -1.57 0.53
C PRO A 237 -3.85 -1.13 -0.83
N ALA A 238 -5.15 -1.29 -1.02
CA ALA A 238 -5.88 -0.69 -2.13
C ALA A 238 -6.25 0.75 -1.74
N LEU A 239 -5.30 1.66 -1.94
CA LEU A 239 -5.51 3.09 -1.70
C LEU A 239 -6.53 3.63 -2.71
N THR A 240 -7.51 4.38 -2.23
CA THR A 240 -8.43 5.14 -3.10
C THR A 240 -7.71 6.36 -3.67
N ASP A 241 -8.04 6.75 -4.91
CA ASP A 241 -7.52 7.98 -5.54
C ASP A 241 -7.98 9.28 -4.83
N GLU A 242 -8.80 9.16 -3.78
CA GLU A 242 -9.16 10.27 -2.91
C GLU A 242 -7.95 10.68 -2.07
N VAL A 243 -7.18 11.62 -2.61
CA VAL A 243 -6.18 12.36 -1.83
C VAL A 243 -6.93 13.06 -0.69
N ALA A 244 -6.74 12.57 0.53
CA ALA A 244 -7.28 13.23 1.71
C ALA A 244 -6.89 14.72 1.65
N PRO A 245 -7.83 15.66 1.89
CA PRO A 245 -7.52 17.08 1.80
C PRO A 245 -6.35 17.38 2.75
N LEU A 246 -5.34 18.11 2.25
CA LEU A 246 -4.20 18.55 3.04
C LEU A 246 -4.73 19.26 4.29
N LYS A 247 -4.65 18.58 5.43
CA LYS A 247 -5.06 19.17 6.70
C LYS A 247 -3.96 20.13 7.13
N PRO A 248 -4.31 21.31 7.68
CA PRO A 248 -3.31 22.20 8.27
C PRO A 248 -2.49 21.42 9.30
N GLN A 249 -1.17 21.60 9.26
CA GLN A 249 -0.20 20.90 10.10
C GLN A 249 -0.50 21.22 11.57
N ARG A 250 -1.35 20.40 12.21
CA ARG A 250 -1.63 20.50 13.65
C ARG A 250 -0.42 19.96 14.38
N THR A 251 0.14 20.76 15.28
CA THR A 251 1.41 20.52 15.96
C THR A 251 1.46 19.27 16.84
N THR A 252 0.35 18.59 17.10
CA THR A 252 0.34 17.32 17.84
C THR A 252 -1.00 16.64 17.61
N ASN A 253 -1.10 15.71 16.66
CA ASN A 253 -2.04 14.61 16.87
C ASN A 253 -1.36 13.67 17.88
N PRO A 254 -2.03 13.25 18.97
CA PRO A 254 -1.61 12.01 19.64
C PRO A 254 -1.60 10.94 18.54
N ARG A 255 -0.50 10.18 18.45
CA ARG A 255 -0.32 9.09 17.48
C ARG A 255 -1.55 8.21 17.58
N GLU A 256 -2.55 8.42 16.71
CA GLU A 256 -3.75 7.60 16.68
C GLU A 256 -3.25 6.17 16.49
N ALA A 257 -3.79 5.23 17.28
CA ALA A 257 -3.38 3.85 17.21
C ALA A 257 -3.72 3.35 15.81
N VAL A 258 -2.72 3.36 14.93
CA VAL A 258 -2.85 2.84 13.57
C VAL A 258 -3.28 1.39 13.73
N PRO A 259 -4.42 0.96 13.18
CA PRO A 259 -4.82 -0.43 13.25
C PRO A 259 -3.69 -1.28 12.66
N THR A 260 -3.36 -2.39 13.30
CA THR A 260 -2.32 -3.31 12.82
C THR A 260 -2.95 -4.66 12.56
N LEU A 261 -2.59 -5.32 11.45
CA LEU A 261 -3.01 -6.69 11.23
C LEU A 261 -2.40 -7.62 12.27
N ILE A 262 -3.22 -8.53 12.79
CA ILE A 262 -2.78 -9.61 13.66
C ILE A 262 -2.39 -10.79 12.77
N CYS A 263 -1.16 -11.27 12.94
CA CYS A 263 -0.63 -12.46 12.29
C CYS A 263 -0.73 -13.65 13.25
N GLU A 264 -1.36 -14.74 12.83
CA GLU A 264 -1.56 -15.92 13.67
C GLU A 264 -1.23 -17.21 12.90
N VAL A 265 -0.71 -18.22 13.59
CA VAL A 265 -0.48 -19.59 13.07
C VAL A 265 -1.43 -20.58 13.75
N PRO A 266 -1.84 -21.66 13.07
CA PRO A 266 -2.53 -22.78 13.69
C PRO A 266 -1.83 -23.29 14.94
N ASP A 267 -2.58 -23.65 15.98
CA ASP A 267 -2.07 -24.41 17.11
C ASP A 267 -2.46 -25.88 16.96
N PRO A 268 -1.55 -26.76 16.49
CA PRO A 268 -1.88 -28.15 16.14
C PRO A 268 -2.33 -28.99 17.35
N THR A 269 -2.05 -28.52 18.57
CA THR A 269 -2.51 -29.17 19.81
C THR A 269 -3.98 -28.92 20.14
N SER A 270 -4.63 -27.99 19.46
CA SER A 270 -6.05 -27.71 19.67
C SER A 270 -6.94 -28.69 18.89
N PRO A 271 -8.07 -29.13 19.46
CA PRO A 271 -8.99 -30.02 18.74
C PRO A 271 -9.69 -29.30 17.59
N VAL A 272 -10.03 -30.04 16.52
CA VAL A 272 -10.72 -29.53 15.32
C VAL A 272 -12.06 -28.86 15.66
N THR A 273 -12.73 -29.31 16.72
CA THR A 273 -14.00 -28.73 17.21
C THR A 273 -13.86 -27.38 17.90
N ALA A 274 -12.66 -27.02 18.35
CA ALA A 274 -12.36 -25.75 19.00
C ALA A 274 -10.96 -25.25 18.57
N PRO A 275 -10.81 -24.89 17.28
CA PRO A 275 -9.51 -24.54 16.70
C PRO A 275 -8.98 -23.27 17.37
N ARG A 276 -7.70 -23.30 17.75
CA ARG A 276 -7.00 -22.15 18.31
C ARG A 276 -5.85 -21.70 17.43
N TYR A 277 -5.63 -20.40 17.42
CA TYR A 277 -4.50 -19.79 16.73
C TYR A 277 -3.53 -19.19 17.74
N ARG A 278 -2.24 -19.29 17.45
CA ARG A 278 -1.17 -18.67 18.20
C ARG A 278 -0.74 -17.38 17.50
N ARG A 279 -0.77 -16.26 18.21
CA ARG A 279 -0.32 -14.97 17.68
C ARG A 279 1.19 -14.96 17.50
N LEU A 280 1.62 -14.53 16.32
CA LEU A 280 3.02 -14.22 16.06
C LEU A 280 3.30 -12.79 16.48
N ARG A 281 4.44 -12.57 17.14
CA ARG A 281 4.89 -11.23 17.49
C ARG A 281 5.58 -10.60 16.29
N PRO A 282 5.09 -9.47 15.76
CA PRO A 282 5.77 -8.75 14.70
C PRO A 282 7.02 -8.06 15.24
N LEU A 283 8.10 -8.06 14.46
CA LEU A 283 9.33 -7.31 14.69
C LEU A 283 9.17 -5.84 14.26
N ALA A 284 8.38 -5.62 13.21
CA ALA A 284 8.02 -4.31 12.69
C ALA A 284 6.53 -4.25 12.36
N GLN A 285 5.89 -3.12 12.64
CA GLN A 285 4.48 -2.85 12.34
C GLN A 285 4.36 -1.54 11.56
N PRO A 286 4.54 -1.56 10.24
CA PRO A 286 4.30 -0.38 9.41
C PRO A 286 2.81 -0.06 9.32
N ASP A 287 2.51 1.19 8.95
CA ASP A 287 1.15 1.61 8.58
C ASP A 287 0.78 1.05 7.21
N ILE A 288 0.38 -0.22 7.20
CA ILE A 288 0.00 -0.99 6.01
C ILE A 288 -1.38 -0.63 5.45
N PHE A 289 -2.08 0.32 6.09
CA PHE A 289 -3.39 0.78 5.65
C PHE A 289 -3.28 2.00 4.75
N ASN A 290 -2.29 2.86 5.04
CA ASN A 290 -2.05 4.09 4.29
C ASN A 290 -0.82 4.03 3.37
N ASP A 291 0.11 3.10 3.61
CA ASP A 291 1.34 2.96 2.82
C ASP A 291 1.68 1.48 2.56
N LEU A 292 2.60 1.26 1.60
CA LEU A 292 3.21 -0.03 1.35
C LEU A 292 4.00 -0.47 2.58
N GLY A 293 3.73 -1.66 3.10
CA GLY A 293 4.42 -2.13 4.30
C GLY A 293 4.77 -3.59 4.31
N ILE A 294 5.74 -3.92 5.16
CA ILE A 294 6.24 -5.26 5.40
C ILE A 294 6.05 -5.60 6.86
N ILE A 295 5.31 -6.66 7.13
CA ILE A 295 5.19 -7.26 8.46
C ILE A 295 6.25 -8.35 8.55
N GLN A 296 7.20 -8.18 9.46
CA GLN A 296 8.20 -9.20 9.76
C GLN A 296 7.78 -9.98 11.00
N VAL A 297 7.66 -11.30 10.90
CA VAL A 297 7.29 -12.18 12.01
C VAL A 297 8.32 -13.30 12.18
N VAL A 298 8.59 -13.67 13.43
CA VAL A 298 9.41 -14.85 13.73
C VAL A 298 8.51 -16.08 13.67
N LEU A 299 8.86 -17.04 12.81
CA LEU A 299 8.18 -18.31 12.73
C LEU A 299 8.52 -19.18 13.95
N PRO A 300 7.56 -19.93 14.52
CA PRO A 300 7.83 -20.80 15.66
C PRO A 300 8.66 -22.03 15.24
N ALA A 301 9.08 -22.81 16.24
CA ALA A 301 9.77 -24.08 16.03
C ALA A 301 8.98 -25.05 15.12
N ALA A 302 9.69 -25.97 14.45
CA ALA A 302 9.14 -26.86 13.42
C ALA A 302 7.86 -27.61 13.81
N ALA A 303 7.77 -28.10 15.06
CA ALA A 303 6.60 -28.83 15.56
C ALA A 303 5.36 -27.94 15.72
N ALA A 304 5.54 -26.64 15.92
CA ALA A 304 4.46 -25.66 16.03
C ALA A 304 4.06 -25.05 14.68
N LEU A 305 4.72 -25.45 13.59
CA LEU A 305 4.32 -25.09 12.22
C LEU A 305 3.36 -26.13 11.62
N GLU A 306 3.03 -27.19 12.34
CA GLU A 306 2.02 -28.15 11.87
C GLU A 306 0.62 -27.53 11.86
N SER A 307 -0.27 -28.11 11.06
CA SER A 307 -1.69 -27.75 11.02
C SER A 307 -2.52 -28.95 11.46
N TRP A 308 -3.82 -28.73 11.66
CA TRP A 308 -4.75 -29.79 12.05
C TRP A 308 -4.77 -30.92 11.02
N SER A 309 -4.88 -32.15 11.53
CA SER A 309 -5.17 -33.34 10.73
C SER A 309 -6.65 -33.67 10.84
N PHE A 310 -7.30 -33.93 9.72
CA PHE A 310 -8.72 -34.23 9.65
C PHE A 310 -8.94 -35.73 9.47
N ALA A 311 -9.89 -36.29 10.22
CA ALA A 311 -10.31 -37.68 10.05
C ALA A 311 -11.19 -37.82 8.79
N GLU A 312 -12.09 -36.86 8.59
CA GLU A 312 -12.95 -36.78 7.42
C GLU A 312 -12.67 -35.48 6.64
N PRO A 313 -12.56 -35.53 5.29
CA PRO A 313 -12.30 -34.34 4.47
C PRO A 313 -13.40 -33.26 4.53
N ILE A 314 -14.58 -33.58 5.09
CA ILE A 314 -15.70 -32.65 5.21
C ILE A 314 -15.55 -31.67 6.38
N ASP A 315 -14.71 -32.01 7.37
CA ASP A 315 -14.42 -31.15 8.53
C ASP A 315 -13.50 -29.96 8.17
N GLU A 316 -12.85 -30.02 7.01
CA GLU A 316 -11.93 -28.99 6.55
C GLU A 316 -12.66 -27.67 6.27
N GLY A 317 -12.12 -26.58 6.80
CA GLY A 317 -12.64 -25.22 6.58
C GLY A 317 -13.97 -24.91 7.28
N VAL A 318 -14.43 -25.76 8.20
CA VAL A 318 -15.59 -25.47 9.03
C VAL A 318 -15.24 -24.45 10.12
N GLY A 319 -16.15 -23.51 10.41
CA GLY A 319 -15.94 -22.47 11.42
C GLY A 319 -14.70 -21.63 11.15
N SER A 320 -13.86 -21.44 12.17
CA SER A 320 -12.63 -20.64 12.09
C SER A 320 -11.41 -21.41 11.60
N LEU A 321 -11.56 -22.67 11.15
CA LEU A 321 -10.47 -23.42 10.50
C LEU A 321 -10.08 -22.75 9.16
N PRO A 322 -8.84 -22.94 8.67
CA PRO A 322 -8.44 -22.44 7.36
C PRO A 322 -9.32 -23.00 6.24
N PRO A 323 -9.55 -22.26 5.14
CA PRO A 323 -10.38 -22.72 4.04
C PRO A 323 -9.86 -24.03 3.43
N ARG A 324 -10.79 -24.88 2.98
CA ARG A 324 -10.44 -26.13 2.30
C ARG A 324 -9.75 -25.84 0.97
N LEU A 325 -8.66 -26.57 0.71
CA LEU A 325 -7.96 -26.54 -0.57
C LEU A 325 -8.48 -27.68 -1.45
N GLU A 326 -9.13 -27.34 -2.56
CA GLU A 326 -9.69 -28.34 -3.48
C GLU A 326 -8.62 -29.03 -4.35
N ASP A 327 -7.52 -28.32 -4.68
CA ASP A 327 -6.43 -28.88 -5.48
C ASP A 327 -5.48 -29.71 -4.61
N GLU A 328 -5.48 -31.03 -4.81
CA GLU A 328 -4.59 -31.98 -4.15
C GLU A 328 -3.10 -31.68 -4.36
N ARG A 329 -2.73 -31.06 -5.49
CA ARG A 329 -1.35 -30.67 -5.75
C ARG A 329 -0.88 -29.55 -4.82
N VAL A 330 -1.79 -28.65 -4.46
CA VAL A 330 -1.53 -27.55 -3.55
C VAL A 330 -1.63 -28.03 -2.11
N SER A 331 -2.70 -28.75 -1.76
CA SER A 331 -2.90 -29.26 -0.40
C SER A 331 -1.80 -30.23 0.04
N GLY A 332 -1.30 -31.08 -0.87
CA GLY A 332 -0.18 -32.00 -0.61
C GLY A 332 1.14 -31.28 -0.29
N ARG A 333 1.29 -30.02 -0.71
CA ARG A 333 2.48 -29.17 -0.47
C ARG A 333 2.32 -28.24 0.72
N LEU A 334 1.16 -28.20 1.37
CA LEU A 334 0.88 -27.29 2.47
C LEU A 334 1.80 -27.59 3.67
N VAL A 335 2.64 -26.62 4.00
CA VAL A 335 3.53 -26.64 5.16
C VAL A 335 2.77 -26.15 6.39
N THR A 336 2.17 -24.97 6.32
CA THR A 336 1.38 -24.35 7.38
C THR A 336 0.48 -23.25 6.83
N TRP A 337 -0.44 -22.77 7.66
CA TRP A 337 -1.26 -21.59 7.39
C TRP A 337 -0.77 -20.39 8.19
N LEU A 338 -0.91 -19.20 7.62
CA LEU A 338 -0.82 -17.94 8.34
C LEU A 338 -2.13 -17.18 8.18
N ARG A 339 -2.77 -16.79 9.29
CA ARG A 339 -3.98 -15.98 9.28
C ARG A 339 -3.63 -14.51 9.51
N LEU A 340 -4.07 -13.64 8.61
CA LEU A 340 -4.02 -12.18 8.76
C LEU A 340 -5.43 -11.65 8.96
N ARG A 341 -5.67 -10.97 10.07
CA ARG A 341 -7.00 -10.39 10.36
C ARG A 341 -6.88 -9.04 11.05
N LEU A 342 -8.00 -8.32 11.03
CA LEU A 342 -8.16 -7.11 11.81
C LEU A 342 -8.31 -7.41 13.31
N PRO A 343 -7.83 -6.52 14.20
CA PRO A 343 -8.11 -6.60 15.62
C PRO A 343 -9.60 -6.35 15.88
N VAL A 344 -10.19 -7.09 16.80
CA VAL A 344 -11.58 -6.88 17.22
C VAL A 344 -11.62 -5.77 18.28
N ALA A 345 -12.64 -4.90 18.25
CA ALA A 345 -12.80 -3.81 19.21
C ALA A 345 -12.74 -4.33 20.67
N GLY A 346 -11.79 -3.81 21.46
CA GLY A 346 -11.53 -4.23 22.85
C GLY A 346 -10.36 -5.20 23.04
N GLU A 347 -9.75 -5.68 21.95
CA GLU A 347 -8.55 -6.51 21.99
C GLU A 347 -7.29 -5.63 22.14
N VAL A 348 -6.63 -5.70 23.30
CA VAL A 348 -5.40 -4.94 23.56
C VAL A 348 -4.27 -5.47 22.66
N THR A 349 -3.97 -4.74 21.59
CA THR A 349 -2.67 -4.81 20.91
C THR A 349 -1.64 -4.20 21.85
N THR A 350 -0.85 -5.02 22.55
CA THR A 350 0.20 -4.52 23.44
C THR A 350 1.34 -3.91 22.61
N SER A 351 1.18 -2.65 22.22
CA SER A 351 2.30 -1.79 21.83
C SER A 351 3.11 -1.43 23.09
N PRO A 352 4.45 -1.44 23.06
CA PRO A 352 5.22 -1.07 24.22
C PRO A 352 5.37 0.45 24.27
N THR A 353 4.42 1.18 24.89
CA THR A 353 4.73 2.51 25.47
C THR A 353 3.74 2.86 26.59
N ASN A 354 4.26 3.42 27.68
CA ASN A 354 3.61 3.67 28.96
C ASN A 354 2.32 4.51 28.92
N GLY A 355 1.31 4.04 29.66
CA GLY A 355 0.53 4.81 30.65
C GLY A 355 -0.33 6.00 30.19
N VAL A 356 -1.64 5.77 30.15
CA VAL A 356 -2.73 6.43 30.91
C VAL A 356 -4.01 6.36 30.07
N SER A 357 -5.04 5.77 30.67
CA SER A 357 -6.33 5.44 30.07
C SER A 357 -7.25 6.67 29.87
N SER A 358 -8.22 6.47 28.97
CA SER A 358 -9.49 7.17 28.79
C SER A 358 -9.49 8.56 28.13
N SER A 359 -10.02 8.61 26.90
CA SER A 359 -11.11 9.53 26.55
C SER A 359 -11.73 9.16 25.21
N THR A 360 -13.06 9.22 25.16
CA THR A 360 -13.91 9.27 23.98
C THR A 360 -13.37 10.27 22.95
N ALA A 361 -12.91 9.78 21.80
CA ALA A 361 -12.50 10.59 20.67
C ALA A 361 -13.33 10.18 19.45
N THR A 362 -14.02 11.15 18.86
CA THR A 362 -14.68 11.04 17.55
C THR A 362 -13.62 10.71 16.50
N ALA A 363 -13.69 9.48 15.99
CA ALA A 363 -12.81 8.95 14.96
C ALA A 363 -13.18 9.57 13.60
N GLU A 364 -12.31 10.42 13.07
CA GLU A 364 -12.41 10.89 11.70
C GLU A 364 -11.03 10.69 11.05
N THR A 365 -11.01 9.95 9.93
CA THR A 365 -9.84 9.50 9.12
C THR A 365 -9.02 8.30 9.61
N ASN A 366 -9.69 7.23 10.06
CA ASN A 366 -9.28 5.87 9.69
C ASN A 366 -10.35 5.31 8.77
N SER A 367 -10.01 4.42 7.83
CA SER A 367 -10.94 3.67 6.98
C SER A 367 -11.91 2.89 7.86
N THR A 368 -12.96 3.56 8.30
CA THR A 368 -13.87 3.09 9.32
C THR A 368 -15.25 3.29 8.73
N ASP A 369 -16.07 2.24 8.69
CA ASP A 369 -17.46 2.42 8.31
C ASP A 369 -18.14 3.42 9.25
N ALA A 370 -19.31 3.93 8.84
CA ALA A 370 -20.17 4.81 9.66
C ALA A 370 -20.51 4.25 11.07
N THR A 371 -20.15 2.98 11.33
CA THR A 371 -20.35 2.22 12.57
C THR A 371 -19.11 2.10 13.47
N GLY A 372 -17.92 2.58 13.06
CA GLY A 372 -16.71 2.52 13.90
C GLY A 372 -15.82 1.28 13.73
N THR A 373 -16.12 0.40 12.76
CA THR A 373 -15.32 -0.82 12.48
C THR A 373 -14.13 -0.52 11.55
N PRO A 374 -12.89 -0.93 11.89
CA PRO A 374 -11.76 -0.75 11.00
C PRO A 374 -11.96 -1.57 9.71
N GLN A 375 -11.76 -0.94 8.56
CA GLN A 375 -11.73 -1.57 7.23
C GLN A 375 -10.28 -1.61 6.73
N ALA A 376 -9.91 -2.71 6.11
CA ALA A 376 -8.64 -2.87 5.40
C ALA A 376 -8.93 -3.31 3.98
N ARG A 377 -8.77 -2.42 3.01
CA ARG A 377 -8.83 -2.79 1.60
C ARG A 377 -7.43 -3.18 1.15
N ILE A 378 -7.26 -4.41 0.71
CA ILE A 378 -5.96 -4.98 0.34
C ILE A 378 -6.02 -5.41 -1.12
N THR A 379 -4.96 -5.09 -1.87
CA THR A 379 -4.83 -5.55 -3.25
C THR A 379 -3.84 -6.70 -3.42
N TRP A 380 -2.81 -6.76 -2.59
CA TRP A 380 -1.82 -7.82 -2.67
C TRP A 380 -1.24 -8.15 -1.31
N VAL A 381 -1.02 -9.44 -1.08
CA VAL A 381 -0.25 -9.96 0.05
C VAL A 381 0.69 -11.04 -0.47
N GLY A 382 1.92 -11.06 0.03
CA GLY A 382 2.89 -12.09 -0.33
C GLY A 382 3.99 -12.23 0.71
N ILE A 383 4.87 -13.21 0.49
CA ILE A 383 6.02 -13.48 1.35
C ILE A 383 7.35 -13.16 0.64
N ASN A 384 8.45 -13.23 1.38
CA ASN A 384 9.79 -12.86 0.91
C ASN A 384 9.79 -11.47 0.26
N ALA A 385 9.02 -10.56 0.87
CA ALA A 385 8.82 -9.22 0.33
C ALA A 385 9.89 -8.24 0.84
N ALA A 386 10.24 -7.27 0.00
CA ALA A 386 11.16 -6.17 0.30
C ALA A 386 10.63 -4.86 -0.29
N ARG A 387 10.78 -3.73 0.42
CA ARG A 387 10.48 -2.41 -0.17
C ARG A 387 11.59 -2.05 -1.12
N VAL A 388 11.20 -1.43 -2.22
CA VAL A 388 12.12 -0.97 -3.26
C VAL A 388 11.92 0.50 -3.51
N LEU A 389 13.04 1.19 -3.71
CA LEU A 389 13.10 2.59 -4.10
C LEU A 389 13.81 2.70 -5.44
N GLN A 390 13.23 3.43 -6.39
CA GLN A 390 13.91 3.74 -7.64
C GLN A 390 15.13 4.61 -7.34
N ALA A 391 16.29 4.16 -7.82
CA ALA A 391 17.55 4.86 -7.63
C ALA A 391 18.49 4.50 -8.79
N ILE A 392 19.34 5.45 -9.16
CA ILE A 392 20.40 5.24 -10.14
C ILE A 392 21.76 5.32 -9.44
N PRO A 393 22.67 4.36 -9.67
CA PRO A 393 24.02 4.47 -9.14
C PRO A 393 24.76 5.57 -9.90
N VAL A 394 25.28 6.56 -9.17
CA VAL A 394 26.20 7.57 -9.68
C VAL A 394 27.56 7.31 -9.05
N VAL A 395 28.59 7.15 -9.88
CA VAL A 395 29.97 6.87 -9.44
C VAL A 395 30.93 7.86 -10.06
N ASN A 396 32.00 8.20 -9.33
CA ASN A 396 33.05 9.12 -9.78
C ASN A 396 32.51 10.49 -10.26
N GLU A 397 31.49 11.01 -9.57
CA GLU A 397 31.01 12.36 -9.80
C GLU A 397 32.01 13.38 -9.25
N LEU A 398 32.48 14.29 -10.11
CA LEU A 398 33.37 15.37 -9.69
C LEU A 398 32.54 16.57 -9.22
N LEU A 399 32.53 16.82 -7.90
CA LEU A 399 31.79 17.95 -7.32
C LEU A 399 32.45 19.31 -7.58
N GLY A 400 33.78 19.36 -7.60
CA GLY A 400 34.51 20.61 -7.77
C GLY A 400 35.93 20.55 -7.24
N ARG A 401 36.54 21.73 -7.06
CA ARG A 401 37.86 21.90 -6.45
C ARG A 401 37.71 22.67 -5.14
N GLY A 402 38.44 22.23 -4.11
CA GLY A 402 38.55 22.96 -2.86
C GLY A 402 39.16 24.34 -3.09
N ASN A 403 38.56 25.40 -2.54
CA ASN A 403 39.14 26.74 -2.55
C ASN A 403 39.85 27.08 -1.22
N GLY A 404 39.73 26.23 -0.21
CA GLY A 404 40.34 26.40 1.11
C GLY A 404 39.59 27.36 2.03
N GLU A 405 38.42 27.85 1.61
CA GLU A 405 37.54 28.67 2.46
C GLU A 405 36.70 27.76 3.38
N PRO A 406 36.42 28.20 4.62
CA PRO A 406 35.51 27.49 5.51
C PRO A 406 34.08 27.48 4.93
N ASP A 407 33.28 26.47 5.30
CA ASP A 407 31.89 26.32 4.86
C ASP A 407 31.72 26.31 3.34
N GLN A 408 32.73 25.85 2.58
CA GLN A 408 32.60 25.72 1.14
C GLN A 408 31.39 24.83 0.81
N GLU A 409 30.58 25.27 -0.14
CA GLU A 409 29.41 24.54 -0.61
C GLU A 409 29.62 24.07 -2.05
N LEU A 410 29.34 22.80 -2.31
CA LEU A 410 29.30 22.21 -3.64
C LEU A 410 27.95 21.50 -3.84
N GLN A 411 27.59 21.29 -5.09
CA GLN A 411 26.28 20.81 -5.48
C GLN A 411 26.42 19.52 -6.30
N VAL A 412 25.72 18.47 -5.90
CA VAL A 412 25.62 17.25 -6.73
C VAL A 412 24.73 17.53 -7.96
N ALA A 413 25.06 16.90 -9.08
CA ALA A 413 24.36 17.05 -10.35
C ALA A 413 23.02 16.30 -10.38
N THR A 414 22.92 15.18 -9.67
CA THR A 414 21.70 14.35 -9.64
C THR A 414 21.06 14.40 -8.26
N THR A 415 19.83 14.91 -8.19
CA THR A 415 19.07 15.05 -6.95
C THR A 415 17.68 14.44 -7.11
N PRO A 416 17.04 14.00 -6.00
CA PRO A 416 17.58 13.87 -4.64
C PRO A 416 18.56 12.69 -4.49
N VAL A 417 19.38 12.71 -3.43
CA VAL A 417 20.36 11.65 -3.14
C VAL A 417 19.97 10.85 -1.88
N LEU A 418 20.40 9.59 -1.80
CA LEU A 418 20.21 8.76 -0.60
C LEU A 418 21.39 8.99 0.35
N PRO A 419 21.18 9.59 1.55
CA PRO A 419 22.28 9.97 2.45
C PRO A 419 23.23 8.80 2.76
N ASP A 420 22.66 7.64 3.10
CA ASP A 420 23.42 6.46 3.52
C ASP A 420 24.27 5.86 2.38
N SER A 421 23.95 6.18 1.11
CA SER A 421 24.71 5.71 -0.05
C SER A 421 25.84 6.64 -0.46
N VAL A 422 25.88 7.89 0.02
CA VAL A 422 26.90 8.85 -0.40
C VAL A 422 28.26 8.48 0.19
N ARG A 423 29.27 8.43 -0.67
CA ARG A 423 30.69 8.30 -0.31
C ARG A 423 31.41 9.46 -0.98
N LEU A 424 32.07 10.29 -0.18
CA LEU A 424 32.78 11.46 -0.66
C LEU A 424 34.27 11.27 -0.40
N GLU A 425 35.06 11.42 -1.45
CA GLU A 425 36.51 11.40 -1.37
C GLU A 425 37.08 12.74 -1.82
N VAL A 426 38.07 13.25 -1.09
CA VAL A 426 38.78 14.49 -1.41
C VAL A 426 40.23 14.15 -1.73
N GLU A 427 40.73 14.66 -2.86
CA GLU A 427 42.14 14.56 -3.21
C GLU A 427 42.94 15.62 -2.44
N VAL A 428 43.75 15.18 -1.47
CA VAL A 428 44.55 16.07 -0.60
C VAL A 428 45.97 16.29 -1.16
N ALA A 429 46.47 15.32 -1.92
CA ALA A 429 47.74 15.40 -2.65
C ALA A 429 47.62 14.59 -3.95
N GLU A 430 48.57 14.74 -4.88
CA GLU A 430 48.54 14.07 -6.19
C GLU A 430 48.32 12.56 -6.04
N ASN A 431 47.17 12.08 -6.51
CA ASN A 431 46.73 10.69 -6.43
C ASN A 431 46.54 10.13 -4.99
N SER A 432 46.30 11.01 -4.02
CA SER A 432 46.01 10.68 -2.62
C SER A 432 44.59 11.12 -2.25
N TRP A 433 43.67 10.16 -2.27
CA TRP A 433 42.26 10.35 -1.96
C TRP A 433 41.96 9.95 -0.52
N VAL A 434 41.23 10.80 0.19
CA VAL A 434 40.82 10.55 1.57
C VAL A 434 39.30 10.56 1.64
N SER A 435 38.73 9.54 2.28
CA SER A 435 37.29 9.43 2.47
C SER A 435 36.85 10.31 3.63
N TRP A 436 35.97 11.27 3.35
CA TRP A 436 35.38 12.13 4.36
C TRP A 436 34.12 11.48 4.93
N ARG A 437 33.81 11.74 6.20
CA ARG A 437 32.63 11.18 6.88
C ARG A 437 31.44 12.15 6.83
N LEU A 438 30.26 11.63 6.52
CA LEU A 438 29.02 12.39 6.65
C LEU A 438 28.74 12.67 8.15
N THR A 439 28.47 13.92 8.49
CA THR A 439 27.98 14.35 9.80
C THR A 439 26.66 15.10 9.66
N ASN A 440 25.88 15.14 10.75
CA ASN A 440 24.65 15.93 10.80
C ASN A 440 24.90 17.38 11.24
N ASP A 441 26.04 17.62 11.90
CA ASP A 441 26.42 18.92 12.45
C ASP A 441 27.94 19.10 12.32
N LEU A 442 28.36 20.15 11.60
CA LEU A 442 29.77 20.51 11.45
C LEU A 442 30.33 21.13 12.74
N LEU A 443 29.50 21.80 13.54
CA LEU A 443 29.94 22.45 14.79
C LEU A 443 30.35 21.45 15.87
N ALA A 444 29.93 20.19 15.72
CA ALA A 444 30.30 19.09 16.61
C ALA A 444 31.64 18.44 16.23
N ALA A 445 32.23 18.79 15.09
CA ALA A 445 33.49 18.21 14.60
C ALA A 445 34.71 19.01 15.09
N ALA A 446 35.86 18.34 15.21
CA ALA A 446 37.13 18.99 15.51
C ALA A 446 37.71 19.68 14.26
N ALA A 447 38.67 20.59 14.42
CA ALA A 447 39.25 21.36 13.32
C ALA A 447 40.05 20.52 12.31
N ASP A 448 40.43 19.30 12.69
CA ASP A 448 41.16 18.32 11.88
C ASP A 448 40.27 17.14 11.44
N ASP A 449 38.97 17.17 11.74
CA ASP A 449 38.03 16.14 11.31
C ASP A 449 37.68 16.29 9.83
N GLU A 450 37.83 15.21 9.07
CA GLU A 450 37.47 15.14 7.65
C GLU A 450 35.97 14.86 7.51
N VAL A 451 35.15 15.90 7.71
CA VAL A 451 33.69 15.82 7.76
C VAL A 451 33.00 16.69 6.71
N PHE A 452 31.83 16.24 6.27
CA PHE A 452 30.93 17.06 5.46
C PHE A 452 29.48 16.85 5.90
N THR A 453 28.63 17.84 5.64
CA THR A 453 27.17 17.69 5.70
C THR A 453 26.59 17.62 4.29
N LEU A 454 25.44 16.98 4.17
CA LEU A 454 24.71 16.83 2.92
C LEU A 454 23.23 17.12 3.18
N ASP A 455 22.66 18.03 2.40
CA ASP A 455 21.21 18.12 2.23
C ASP A 455 20.79 17.14 1.14
N PRO A 456 20.07 16.05 1.47
CA PRO A 456 19.72 15.02 0.49
C PRO A 456 18.65 15.46 -0.52
N GLU A 457 17.82 16.45 -0.19
CA GLU A 457 16.78 16.94 -1.08
C GLU A 457 17.37 17.89 -2.12
N SER A 458 18.08 18.90 -1.64
CA SER A 458 18.73 19.86 -2.55
C SER A 458 19.99 19.31 -3.17
N GLY A 459 20.66 18.33 -2.55
CA GLY A 459 21.95 17.79 -2.99
C GLY A 459 23.15 18.67 -2.62
N GLN A 460 22.97 19.66 -1.76
CA GLN A 460 24.03 20.56 -1.33
C GLN A 460 24.97 19.85 -0.34
N VAL A 461 26.26 19.86 -0.63
CA VAL A 461 27.34 19.35 0.22
C VAL A 461 28.08 20.54 0.83
N ARG A 462 28.21 20.59 2.15
CA ARG A 462 29.00 21.59 2.85
C ARG A 462 30.17 20.94 3.57
N PHE A 463 31.35 21.51 3.40
CA PHE A 463 32.59 21.04 4.00
C PHE A 463 32.87 21.78 5.32
N GLY A 464 33.27 21.04 6.35
CA GLY A 464 33.64 21.57 7.68
C GLY A 464 35.11 21.87 7.85
#